data_AF-A0AAV3HZ99-F1
#
_entry.id   AF-A0AAV3HZ99-F1
#
_cell.length_a   1.000
_cell.length_b   1.000
_cell.length_c   1.000
_cell.angle_alpha   90.00
_cell.angle_beta   90.00
_cell.angle_gamma   90.00
#
_symmetry.space_group_name_H-M   'P 1'
#
loop_
_entity.id
_entity.type
_entity.pdbx_description
1 polymer ?
#
loop_
_entity_poly.entity_id
_entity_poly.type
_entity_poly.pdbx_seq_one_letter_code
_entity_poly.pdbx_strand_id
1 'polypeptide(L)'
;MWGIGNINYGLTMRYLGMSMGIGIAIGITLIVGTLMTPIINGNFDVLINTEGGRMTLLGVLVALIGVGIVTRAGQLKERKMGIKAEEFNLKKGLVLAVMCGIFSAGMSFAMNAAKPMHEAAAALGVDPLYVALPSYVVIMGGGAIINLGFCFIRLAKVKDLSLKADFSLAKPLIIHNVLLSALGGLMWYLQFFFYAWGHARIPAQYDYISWMLHMSFYVLCGGIVGLVLKEWNNAGRRPVTVLSLGCVVIIVAANIVGMGMAN
;
A
#
# COMPACT_ATOMS: atom_id res chain seq x y z
N MET A 1 -0.85 -14.45 -4.05
CA MET A 1 -0.89 -13.89 -2.67
C MET A 1 -1.44 -12.47 -2.66
N TRP A 2 -0.79 -11.53 -3.34
CA TRP A 2 -1.20 -10.11 -3.36
C TRP A 2 -2.68 -9.87 -3.73
N GLY A 3 -3.21 -10.56 -4.75
CA GLY A 3 -4.63 -10.44 -5.14
C GLY A 3 -5.63 -10.82 -4.03
N ILE A 4 -5.28 -11.79 -3.16
CA ILE A 4 -6.10 -12.13 -1.98
C ILE A 4 -6.02 -11.00 -0.95
N GLY A 5 -4.84 -10.40 -0.80
CA GLY A 5 -4.62 -9.20 0.01
C GLY A 5 -5.55 -8.05 -0.38
N ASN A 6 -5.69 -7.76 -1.67
CA ASN A 6 -6.58 -6.70 -2.18
C ASN A 6 -8.06 -6.93 -1.81
N ILE A 7 -8.54 -8.16 -1.93
CA ILE A 7 -9.92 -8.49 -1.55
C ILE A 7 -10.11 -8.25 -0.05
N ASN A 8 -9.17 -8.72 0.76
CA ASN A 8 -9.18 -8.52 2.21
C ASN A 8 -9.06 -7.04 2.59
N TYR A 9 -8.33 -6.23 1.81
CA TYR A 9 -8.19 -4.79 2.04
C TYR A 9 -9.54 -4.08 1.99
N GLY A 10 -10.35 -4.33 0.96
CA GLY A 10 -11.70 -3.78 0.84
C GLY A 10 -12.63 -4.23 1.97
N LEU A 11 -12.59 -5.52 2.31
CA LEU A 11 -13.38 -6.07 3.44
C LEU A 11 -12.94 -5.47 4.78
N THR A 12 -11.65 -5.25 4.98
CA THR A 12 -11.11 -4.64 6.20
C THR A 12 -11.69 -3.25 6.43
N MET A 13 -11.77 -2.41 5.40
CA MET A 13 -12.36 -1.07 5.50
C MET A 13 -13.85 -1.13 5.87
N ARG A 14 -14.58 -2.11 5.36
CA ARG A 14 -16.01 -2.32 5.68
C ARG A 14 -16.24 -2.65 7.16
N TYR A 15 -15.34 -3.43 7.77
CA TYR A 15 -15.48 -3.88 9.16
C TYR A 15 -14.79 -2.98 10.20
N LEU A 16 -13.68 -2.31 9.87
CA LEU A 16 -12.93 -1.45 10.81
C LEU A 16 -13.13 0.05 10.58
N GLY A 17 -13.66 0.46 9.43
CA GLY A 17 -13.63 1.85 8.96
C GLY A 17 -12.36 2.15 8.17
N MET A 18 -12.41 3.23 7.37
CA MET A 18 -11.32 3.57 6.45
C MET A 18 -10.02 3.85 7.20
N SER A 19 -10.05 4.70 8.22
CA SER A 19 -8.83 5.11 8.92
C SER A 19 -8.11 3.94 9.60
N MET A 20 -8.82 3.17 10.42
CA MET A 20 -8.23 2.07 11.18
C MET A 20 -7.86 0.89 10.29
N GLY A 21 -8.67 0.58 9.29
CA GLY A 21 -8.40 -0.49 8.34
C GLY A 21 -7.14 -0.22 7.51
N ILE A 22 -7.04 0.98 6.92
CA ILE A 22 -5.88 1.40 6.13
C ILE A 22 -4.62 1.41 7.00
N GLY A 23 -4.69 2.02 8.19
CA GLY A 23 -3.56 2.14 9.10
C GLY A 23 -2.93 0.81 9.51
N ILE A 24 -3.77 -0.15 9.93
CA ILE A 24 -3.31 -1.47 10.37
C ILE A 24 -2.77 -2.27 9.18
N ALA A 25 -3.48 -2.28 8.04
CA ALA A 25 -3.05 -3.01 6.86
C ALA A 25 -1.70 -2.49 6.34
N ILE A 26 -1.53 -1.17 6.22
CA ILE A 26 -0.29 -0.55 5.78
C ILE A 26 0.84 -0.80 6.79
N GLY A 27 0.59 -0.64 8.09
CA GLY A 27 1.62 -0.89 9.11
C GLY A 27 2.17 -2.31 9.05
N ILE A 28 1.28 -3.30 8.88
CA ILE A 28 1.69 -4.71 8.75
C ILE A 28 2.39 -4.95 7.41
N THR A 29 1.87 -4.43 6.29
CA THR A 29 2.55 -4.56 4.98
C THR A 29 3.92 -3.89 4.96
N LEU A 30 4.11 -2.78 5.68
CA LEU A 30 5.38 -2.10 5.84
C LEU A 30 6.37 -3.01 6.58
N ILE A 31 6.00 -3.53 7.76
CA ILE A 31 6.87 -4.45 8.53
C ILE A 31 7.20 -5.69 7.71
N VAL A 32 6.16 -6.39 7.25
CA VAL A 32 6.32 -7.69 6.60
C VAL A 32 7.05 -7.52 5.27
N GLY A 33 6.68 -6.56 4.45
CA GLY A 33 7.29 -6.38 3.13
C GLY A 33 8.71 -5.82 3.17
N THR A 34 9.10 -5.09 4.23
CA THR A 34 10.46 -4.57 4.40
C THR A 34 11.38 -5.56 5.09
N LEU A 35 10.93 -6.22 6.17
CA LEU A 35 11.80 -7.07 6.99
C LEU A 35 11.85 -8.52 6.54
N MET A 36 10.76 -9.09 6.01
CA MET A 36 10.76 -10.51 5.65
C MET A 36 11.62 -10.80 4.42
N THR A 37 11.72 -9.89 3.45
CA THR A 37 12.54 -10.13 2.25
C THR A 37 14.03 -10.33 2.61
N PRO A 38 14.67 -9.47 3.43
CA PRO A 38 16.01 -9.73 3.95
C PRO A 38 16.14 -11.01 4.78
N ILE A 39 15.14 -11.33 5.62
CA ILE A 39 15.14 -12.54 6.47
C ILE A 39 15.14 -13.80 5.60
N ILE A 40 14.27 -13.85 4.59
CA ILE A 40 14.15 -14.99 3.67
C ILE A 40 15.44 -15.16 2.84
N ASN A 41 16.09 -14.06 2.48
CA ASN A 41 17.34 -14.08 1.71
C ASN A 41 18.58 -14.37 2.59
N GLY A 42 18.44 -14.60 3.91
CA GLY A 42 19.55 -14.87 4.82
C GLY A 42 20.40 -13.64 5.20
N ASN A 43 19.98 -12.44 4.81
CA ASN A 43 20.72 -11.19 5.04
C ASN A 43 20.33 -10.48 6.34
N PHE A 44 19.70 -11.19 7.28
CA PHE A 44 19.25 -10.60 8.54
C PHE A 44 20.41 -10.15 9.43
N ASP A 45 21.54 -10.86 9.38
CA ASP A 45 22.72 -10.54 10.17
C ASP A 45 23.34 -9.20 9.73
N VAL A 46 23.30 -8.91 8.43
CA VAL A 46 23.69 -7.61 7.87
C VAL A 46 22.78 -6.50 8.41
N LEU A 47 21.49 -6.78 8.59
CA LEU A 47 20.51 -5.80 9.08
C LEU A 47 20.76 -5.38 10.54
N ILE A 48 21.29 -6.28 11.36
CA ILE A 48 21.58 -6.03 12.79
C ILE A 48 23.01 -5.53 13.01
N ASN A 49 23.98 -6.05 12.25
CA ASN A 49 25.40 -5.78 12.52
C ASN A 49 25.96 -4.60 11.73
N THR A 50 25.31 -4.17 10.65
CA THR A 50 25.74 -2.96 9.91
C THR A 50 25.06 -1.70 10.42
N GLU A 51 25.76 -0.59 10.33
CA GLU A 51 25.23 0.73 10.71
C GLU A 51 24.00 1.10 9.85
N GLY A 52 24.07 0.89 8.53
CA GLY A 52 22.94 1.12 7.62
C GLY A 52 21.72 0.23 7.89
N GLY A 53 21.95 -1.04 8.29
CA GLY A 53 20.90 -1.96 8.71
C GLY A 53 20.18 -1.48 9.98
N ARG A 54 20.94 -1.07 11.01
CA ARG A 54 20.39 -0.52 12.26
C ARG A 54 19.59 0.76 12.03
N MET A 55 20.11 1.65 11.19
CA MET A 55 19.42 2.88 10.80
C MET A 55 18.13 2.56 10.02
N THR A 56 18.12 1.52 9.20
CA THR A 56 16.89 1.06 8.54
C THR A 56 15.87 0.52 9.53
N LEU A 57 16.29 -0.30 10.49
CA LEU A 57 15.39 -0.81 11.55
C LEU A 57 14.79 0.32 12.38
N LEU A 58 15.60 1.31 12.75
CA LEU A 58 15.15 2.50 13.44
C LEU A 58 14.15 3.28 12.59
N GLY A 59 14.44 3.47 11.30
CA GLY A 59 13.54 4.14 10.36
C GLY A 59 12.21 3.42 10.20
N VAL A 60 12.20 2.09 10.11
CA VAL A 60 10.97 1.27 10.10
C VAL A 60 10.16 1.50 11.37
N LEU A 61 10.80 1.50 12.54
CA LEU A 61 10.13 1.76 13.82
C LEU A 61 9.50 3.16 13.86
N VAL A 62 10.25 4.19 13.47
CA VAL A 62 9.77 5.57 13.44
C VAL A 62 8.63 5.73 12.43
N ALA A 63 8.71 5.09 11.26
CA ALA A 63 7.65 5.10 10.27
C ALA A 63 6.36 4.46 10.80
N LEU A 64 6.46 3.35 11.55
CA LEU A 64 5.29 2.72 12.18
C LEU A 64 4.63 3.62 13.21
N ILE A 65 5.43 4.34 14.00
CA ILE A 65 4.92 5.36 14.92
C ILE A 65 4.18 6.45 14.12
N GLY A 66 4.77 6.92 13.03
CA GLY A 66 4.15 7.89 12.11
C GLY A 66 2.80 7.40 11.55
N VAL A 67 2.76 6.19 10.99
CA VAL A 67 1.53 5.54 10.50
C VAL A 67 0.50 5.41 11.62
N GLY A 68 0.90 5.03 12.84
CA GLY A 68 0.03 4.96 14.01
C GLY A 68 -0.57 6.32 14.38
N ILE A 69 0.22 7.38 14.35
CA ILE A 69 -0.24 8.76 14.61
C ILE A 69 -1.22 9.22 13.53
N VAL A 70 -0.92 9.00 12.25
CA VAL A 70 -1.82 9.34 11.13
C VAL A 70 -3.12 8.54 11.21
N THR A 71 -3.04 7.26 11.55
CA THR A 71 -4.21 6.40 11.79
C THR A 71 -5.06 6.96 12.94
N ARG A 72 -4.42 7.40 14.02
CA ARG A 72 -5.13 8.02 15.14
C ARG A 72 -5.80 9.33 14.72
N ALA A 73 -5.15 10.14 13.89
CA ALA A 73 -5.73 11.36 13.35
C ALA A 73 -6.99 11.09 12.52
N GLY A 74 -6.95 10.10 11.62
CA GLY A 74 -8.10 9.69 10.82
C GLY A 74 -9.27 9.17 11.68
N GLN A 75 -9.00 8.39 12.73
CA GLN A 75 -10.04 7.97 13.67
C GLN A 75 -10.68 9.16 14.41
N LEU A 76 -9.88 10.17 14.78
CA LEU A 76 -10.42 11.38 15.42
C LEU A 76 -11.28 12.19 14.44
N LYS A 77 -10.91 12.26 13.15
CA LYS A 77 -11.73 12.84 12.07
C LYS A 77 -13.05 12.09 11.94
N GLU A 78 -13.00 10.77 11.74
CA GLU A 78 -14.19 9.92 11.56
C GLU A 78 -15.17 10.07 12.73
N ARG A 79 -14.66 10.02 13.98
CA ARG A 79 -15.48 10.19 15.19
C ARG A 79 -16.17 11.55 15.24
N LYS A 80 -15.48 12.63 14.88
CA LYS A 80 -16.06 13.98 14.88
C LYS A 80 -17.06 14.22 13.75
N MET A 81 -16.82 13.61 12.61
CA MET A 81 -17.71 13.69 11.46
C MET A 81 -18.87 12.68 11.53
N GLY A 82 -18.94 11.86 12.59
CA GLY A 82 -19.98 10.84 12.76
C GLY A 82 -19.88 9.68 11.75
N ILE A 83 -18.74 9.55 11.05
CA ILE A 83 -18.52 8.49 10.07
C ILE A 83 -18.30 7.18 10.84
N LYS A 84 -19.17 6.20 10.60
CA LYS A 84 -19.08 4.85 11.17
C LYS A 84 -18.85 3.84 10.05
N ALA A 85 -18.17 2.74 10.38
CA ALA A 85 -18.06 1.61 9.47
C ALA A 85 -19.45 0.99 9.22
N GLU A 86 -19.71 0.58 7.98
CA GLU A 86 -21.00 0.01 7.57
C GLU A 86 -21.40 -1.21 8.42
N GLU A 87 -20.44 -2.10 8.68
CA GLU A 87 -20.65 -3.35 9.41
C GLU A 87 -19.59 -3.49 10.50
N PHE A 88 -19.49 -2.53 11.43
CA PHE A 88 -18.39 -2.52 12.40
C PHE A 88 -18.25 -3.85 13.17
N ASN A 89 -17.14 -4.56 12.95
CA ASN A 89 -16.79 -5.79 13.66
C ASN A 89 -15.28 -5.83 13.89
N LEU A 90 -14.87 -5.50 15.12
CA LEU A 90 -13.46 -5.38 15.46
C LEU A 90 -12.68 -6.69 15.26
N LYS A 91 -13.23 -7.83 15.71
CA LYS A 91 -12.54 -9.12 15.63
C LYS A 91 -12.34 -9.55 14.16
N LYS A 92 -13.41 -9.53 13.36
CA LYS A 92 -13.34 -9.89 11.94
C LYS A 92 -12.45 -8.92 11.18
N GLY A 93 -12.64 -7.62 11.42
CA GLY A 93 -11.88 -6.57 10.78
C GLY A 93 -10.38 -6.66 11.06
N LEU A 94 -9.97 -6.92 12.31
CA LEU A 94 -8.57 -7.04 12.68
C LEU A 94 -7.91 -8.28 12.05
N VAL A 95 -8.61 -9.43 12.06
CA VAL A 95 -8.12 -10.65 11.39
C VAL A 95 -7.94 -10.41 9.89
N LEU A 96 -8.91 -9.76 9.25
CA LEU A 96 -8.82 -9.39 7.83
C LEU A 96 -7.71 -8.38 7.57
N ALA A 97 -7.49 -7.41 8.45
CA ALA A 97 -6.41 -6.42 8.33
C ALA A 97 -5.03 -7.08 8.42
N VAL A 98 -4.85 -8.02 9.34
CA VAL A 98 -3.59 -8.77 9.49
C VAL A 98 -3.34 -9.64 8.27
N MET A 99 -4.35 -10.40 7.84
CA MET A 99 -4.22 -11.21 6.62
C MET A 99 -3.94 -10.32 5.42
N CYS A 100 -4.67 -9.21 5.25
CA CYS A 100 -4.43 -8.23 4.21
C CYS A 100 -2.96 -7.77 4.24
N GLY A 101 -2.46 -7.34 5.41
CA GLY A 101 -1.11 -6.84 5.56
C GLY A 101 -0.05 -7.85 5.07
N ILE A 102 -0.17 -9.10 5.51
CA ILE A 102 0.74 -10.21 5.17
C ILE A 102 0.64 -10.57 3.69
N PHE A 103 -0.59 -10.77 3.17
CA PHE A 103 -0.79 -11.15 1.76
C PHE A 103 -0.40 -10.03 0.79
N SER A 104 -0.61 -8.76 1.19
CA SER A 104 -0.20 -7.58 0.41
C SER A 104 1.32 -7.42 0.34
N ALA A 105 2.05 -7.79 1.41
CA ALA A 105 3.51 -7.88 1.37
C ALA A 105 4.02 -8.89 0.32
N GLY A 106 3.16 -9.81 -0.14
CA GLY A 106 3.44 -10.69 -1.27
C GLY A 106 3.85 -9.96 -2.56
N MET A 107 3.48 -8.68 -2.73
CA MET A 107 3.98 -7.86 -3.84
C MET A 107 5.49 -7.61 -3.72
N SER A 108 5.99 -7.29 -2.52
CA SER A 108 7.44 -7.14 -2.24
C SER A 108 8.19 -8.44 -2.55
N PHE A 109 7.66 -9.57 -2.08
CA PHE A 109 8.27 -10.89 -2.35
C PHE A 109 8.28 -11.23 -3.83
N ALA A 110 7.19 -10.94 -4.55
CA ALA A 110 7.10 -11.20 -5.98
C ALA A 110 8.09 -10.33 -6.78
N MET A 111 8.29 -9.07 -6.39
CA MET A 111 9.31 -8.21 -7.00
C MET A 111 10.72 -8.76 -6.78
N ASN A 112 11.04 -9.21 -5.56
CA ASN A 112 12.34 -9.82 -5.27
C ASN A 112 12.54 -11.14 -6.06
N ALA A 113 11.50 -11.96 -6.17
CA ALA A 113 11.54 -13.20 -6.96
C ALA A 113 11.64 -12.95 -8.47
N ALA A 114 11.26 -11.77 -8.94
CA ALA A 114 11.30 -11.40 -10.35
C ALA A 114 12.65 -10.83 -10.82
N LYS A 115 13.67 -10.77 -9.95
CA LYS A 115 15.04 -10.34 -10.32
C LYS A 115 15.60 -11.04 -11.57
N PRO A 116 15.41 -12.36 -11.78
CA PRO A 116 15.87 -13.01 -13.02
C PRO A 116 15.21 -12.45 -14.30
N MET A 117 13.97 -11.96 -14.21
CA MET A 117 13.31 -11.30 -15.34
C MET A 117 13.92 -9.92 -15.61
N HIS A 118 14.35 -9.22 -14.56
CA HIS A 118 15.01 -7.91 -14.69
C HIS A 118 16.39 -8.08 -15.35
N GLU A 119 17.15 -9.08 -14.94
CA GLU A 119 18.45 -9.42 -15.54
C GLU A 119 18.32 -9.82 -17.00
N ALA A 120 17.30 -10.64 -17.35
CA ALA A 120 17.03 -11.00 -18.73
C ALA A 120 16.64 -9.79 -19.59
N ALA A 121 15.83 -8.86 -19.06
CA ALA A 121 15.50 -7.62 -19.75
C ALA A 121 16.73 -6.71 -19.93
N ALA A 122 17.58 -6.61 -18.90
CA ALA A 122 18.83 -5.86 -18.98
C ALA A 122 19.79 -6.46 -20.04
N ALA A 123 19.87 -7.78 -20.14
CA ALA A 123 20.67 -8.47 -21.16
C ALA A 123 20.20 -8.19 -22.60
N LEU A 124 18.92 -7.83 -22.78
CA LEU A 124 18.35 -7.39 -24.05
C LEU A 124 18.57 -5.89 -24.33
N GLY A 125 19.32 -5.18 -23.47
CA GLY A 125 19.60 -3.76 -23.63
C GLY A 125 18.45 -2.84 -23.21
N VAL A 126 17.48 -3.32 -22.44
CA VAL A 126 16.41 -2.48 -21.87
C VAL A 126 17.02 -1.54 -20.84
N ASP A 127 16.62 -0.26 -20.87
CA ASP A 127 17.06 0.75 -19.92
C ASP A 127 16.81 0.28 -18.46
N PRO A 128 17.79 0.42 -17.54
CA PRO A 128 17.65 0.05 -16.12
C PRO A 128 16.40 0.61 -15.42
N LEU A 129 15.84 1.73 -15.89
CA LEU A 129 14.59 2.30 -15.37
C LEU A 129 13.36 1.45 -15.69
N TYR A 130 13.43 0.62 -16.73
CA TYR A 130 12.28 -0.14 -17.25
C TYR A 130 12.40 -1.65 -17.10
N VAL A 131 13.54 -2.19 -16.65
CA VAL A 131 13.76 -3.64 -16.49
C VAL A 131 12.76 -4.31 -15.52
N ALA A 132 12.18 -3.54 -14.60
CA ALA A 132 11.17 -4.03 -13.67
C ALA A 132 9.76 -4.14 -14.28
N LEU A 133 9.44 -3.38 -15.33
CA LEU A 133 8.09 -3.30 -15.90
C LEU A 133 7.55 -4.65 -16.42
N PRO A 134 8.35 -5.50 -17.11
CA PRO A 134 7.88 -6.82 -17.54
C PRO A 134 7.41 -7.69 -16.37
N SER A 135 8.08 -7.61 -15.21
CA SER A 135 7.67 -8.36 -14.03
C SER A 135 6.31 -7.90 -13.50
N TYR A 136 5.98 -6.61 -13.58
CA TYR A 136 4.68 -6.10 -13.15
C TYR A 136 3.52 -6.63 -13.99
N VAL A 137 3.72 -6.91 -15.28
CA VAL A 137 2.70 -7.54 -16.11
C VAL A 137 2.30 -8.90 -15.52
N VAL A 138 3.28 -9.71 -15.11
CA VAL A 138 3.04 -11.04 -14.52
C VAL A 138 2.45 -10.92 -13.12
N ILE A 139 3.04 -10.07 -12.26
CA ILE A 139 2.63 -9.94 -10.86
C ILE A 139 1.21 -9.36 -10.77
N MET A 140 0.93 -8.28 -11.49
CA MET A 140 -0.39 -7.65 -11.51
C MET A 140 -1.40 -8.47 -12.30
N GLY A 141 -0.99 -9.14 -13.38
CA GLY A 141 -1.84 -10.09 -14.11
C GLY A 141 -2.32 -11.22 -13.21
N GLY A 142 -1.44 -11.81 -12.40
CA GLY A 142 -1.81 -12.80 -11.39
C GLY A 142 -2.79 -12.22 -10.34
N GLY A 143 -2.58 -10.98 -9.90
CA GLY A 143 -3.51 -10.28 -9.04
C GLY A 143 -4.88 -10.03 -9.69
N ALA A 144 -4.91 -9.69 -10.98
CA ALA A 144 -6.12 -9.45 -11.74
C ALA A 144 -6.95 -10.73 -11.87
N ILE A 145 -6.33 -11.89 -12.15
CA ILE A 145 -7.03 -13.18 -12.22
C ILE A 145 -7.77 -13.49 -10.91
N ILE A 146 -7.12 -13.30 -9.77
CA ILE A 146 -7.73 -13.56 -8.45
C ILE A 146 -8.88 -12.58 -8.17
N ASN A 147 -8.70 -11.29 -8.44
CA ASN A 147 -9.74 -10.29 -8.22
C ASN A 147 -10.94 -10.48 -9.15
N LEU A 148 -10.71 -10.73 -10.45
CA LEU A 148 -11.76 -11.04 -11.42
C LEU A 148 -12.49 -12.32 -11.06
N GLY A 149 -11.75 -13.38 -10.69
CA GLY A 149 -12.33 -14.63 -10.22
C GLY A 149 -13.25 -14.42 -9.01
N PHE A 150 -12.82 -13.61 -8.03
CA PHE A 150 -13.66 -13.26 -6.89
C PHE A 150 -14.93 -12.49 -7.30
N CYS A 151 -14.82 -11.52 -8.20
CA CYS A 151 -15.97 -10.79 -8.74
C CYS A 151 -16.97 -11.71 -9.43
N PHE A 152 -16.51 -12.63 -10.30
CA PHE A 152 -17.38 -13.60 -10.98
C PHE A 152 -18.04 -14.57 -10.00
N ILE A 153 -17.31 -15.06 -9.00
CA ILE A 153 -17.88 -15.91 -7.94
C ILE A 153 -18.97 -15.15 -7.18
N ARG A 154 -18.76 -13.87 -6.88
CA ARG A 154 -19.74 -13.04 -6.17
C ARG A 154 -20.97 -12.76 -7.02
N LEU A 155 -20.80 -12.47 -8.30
CA LEU A 155 -21.90 -12.35 -9.27
C LEU A 155 -22.73 -13.63 -9.37
N ALA A 156 -22.09 -14.81 -9.30
CA ALA A 156 -22.79 -16.08 -9.35
C ALA A 156 -23.51 -16.47 -8.03
N LYS A 157 -22.96 -16.06 -6.88
CA LYS A 157 -23.46 -16.50 -5.56
C LYS A 157 -24.39 -15.52 -4.87
N VAL A 158 -24.29 -14.21 -5.15
CA VAL A 158 -25.11 -13.19 -4.49
C VAL A 158 -26.32 -12.88 -5.36
N LYS A 159 -27.51 -13.27 -4.88
CA LYS A 159 -28.76 -13.18 -5.64
C LYS A 159 -29.19 -11.75 -5.99
N ASP A 160 -28.75 -10.77 -5.21
CA ASP A 160 -29.07 -9.34 -5.42
C ASP A 160 -28.15 -8.66 -6.45
N LEU A 161 -27.09 -9.33 -6.89
CA LEU A 161 -26.15 -8.82 -7.90
C LEU A 161 -26.57 -9.33 -9.28
N SER A 162 -27.00 -8.42 -10.16
CA SER A 162 -27.45 -8.77 -11.50
C SER A 162 -26.80 -7.87 -12.55
N LEU A 163 -26.01 -8.48 -13.43
CA LEU A 163 -25.45 -7.82 -14.61
C LEU A 163 -26.53 -7.14 -15.46
N LYS A 164 -27.72 -7.74 -15.57
CA LYS A 164 -28.83 -7.16 -16.32
C LYS A 164 -29.33 -5.87 -15.68
N ALA A 165 -29.35 -5.79 -14.34
CA ALA A 165 -29.72 -4.57 -13.64
C ALA A 165 -28.65 -3.48 -13.81
N ASP A 166 -27.37 -3.83 -13.69
CA ASP A 166 -26.26 -2.88 -13.84
C ASP A 166 -26.18 -2.30 -15.27
N PHE A 167 -26.40 -3.12 -16.30
CA PHE A 167 -26.43 -2.67 -17.70
C PHE A 167 -27.74 -1.99 -18.10
N SER A 168 -28.78 -2.04 -17.26
CA SER A 168 -30.03 -1.31 -17.49
C SER A 168 -29.95 0.17 -17.12
N LEU A 169 -28.85 0.58 -16.46
CA LEU A 169 -28.56 1.97 -16.11
C LEU A 169 -28.34 2.84 -17.36
N ALA A 170 -28.52 4.15 -17.20
CA ALA A 170 -28.35 5.11 -18.29
C ALA A 170 -26.93 5.03 -18.89
N LYS A 171 -26.84 4.98 -20.23
CA LYS A 171 -25.55 4.89 -20.96
C LYS A 171 -24.50 5.93 -20.49
N PRO A 172 -24.84 7.21 -20.25
CA PRO A 172 -23.86 8.20 -19.77
C PRO A 172 -23.26 7.86 -18.39
N LEU A 173 -24.04 7.21 -17.52
CA LEU A 173 -23.63 6.82 -16.18
C LEU A 173 -22.67 5.61 -16.24
N ILE A 174 -22.95 4.65 -17.12
CA ILE A 174 -22.04 3.51 -17.37
C ILE A 174 -20.69 4.01 -17.89
N ILE A 175 -20.70 4.93 -18.86
CA ILE A 175 -19.46 5.52 -19.41
C ILE A 175 -18.67 6.23 -18.30
N HIS A 176 -19.33 7.06 -17.49
CA HIS A 176 -18.66 7.73 -16.36
C HIS A 176 -18.06 6.73 -15.37
N ASN A 177 -18.80 5.68 -14.98
CA ASN A 177 -18.32 4.68 -14.04
C ASN A 177 -17.11 3.92 -14.59
N VAL A 178 -17.13 3.57 -15.88
CA VAL A 178 -16.00 2.91 -16.55
C VAL A 178 -14.79 3.84 -16.61
N LEU A 179 -14.98 5.10 -16.99
CA LEU A 179 -13.88 6.09 -17.06
C LEU A 179 -13.28 6.35 -15.68
N LEU A 180 -14.10 6.52 -14.64
CA LEU A 180 -13.63 6.72 -13.26
C LEU A 180 -12.90 5.46 -12.73
N SER A 181 -13.39 4.27 -13.05
CA SER A 181 -12.73 3.01 -12.69
C SER A 181 -11.39 2.84 -13.41
N ALA A 182 -11.34 3.16 -14.70
CA ALA A 182 -10.12 3.14 -15.49
C ALA A 182 -9.10 4.17 -14.99
N LEU A 183 -9.55 5.38 -14.65
CA LEU A 183 -8.70 6.41 -14.06
C LEU A 183 -8.13 5.96 -12.71
N GLY A 184 -8.96 5.39 -11.82
CA GLY A 184 -8.51 4.84 -10.55
C GLY A 184 -7.48 3.73 -10.73
N GLY A 185 -7.72 2.81 -11.67
CA GLY A 185 -6.76 1.76 -12.02
C GLY A 185 -5.45 2.30 -12.59
N LEU A 186 -5.51 3.31 -13.46
CA LEU A 186 -4.34 3.96 -14.04
C LEU A 186 -3.52 4.68 -12.96
N MET A 187 -4.16 5.46 -12.09
CA MET A 187 -3.49 6.14 -10.98
C MET A 187 -2.82 5.14 -10.03
N TRP A 188 -3.51 4.02 -9.76
CA TRP A 188 -2.98 2.95 -8.94
C TRP A 188 -1.78 2.26 -9.62
N TYR A 189 -1.80 2.02 -10.93
CA TYR A 189 -0.66 1.47 -11.66
C TYR A 189 0.54 2.43 -11.67
N LEU A 190 0.29 3.73 -11.92
CA LEU A 190 1.33 4.74 -11.98
C LEU A 190 2.16 4.81 -10.70
N GLN A 191 1.57 4.53 -9.54
CA GLN A 191 2.32 4.45 -8.28
C GLN A 191 3.47 3.43 -8.35
N PHE A 192 3.27 2.28 -9.01
CA PHE A 192 4.26 1.22 -9.15
C PHE A 192 5.24 1.49 -10.28
N PHE A 193 4.78 2.17 -11.33
CA PHE A 193 5.66 2.68 -12.37
C PHE A 193 6.71 3.64 -11.79
N PHE A 194 6.29 4.64 -11.01
CA PHE A 194 7.21 5.55 -10.34
C PHE A 194 8.02 4.88 -9.23
N TYR A 195 7.46 3.86 -8.57
CA TYR A 195 8.22 3.02 -7.65
C TYR A 195 9.39 2.33 -8.36
N ALA A 196 9.19 1.71 -9.53
CA ALA A 196 10.27 1.08 -10.28
C ALA A 196 11.38 2.06 -10.64
N TRP A 197 11.02 3.28 -11.05
CA TRP A 197 11.99 4.34 -11.32
C TRP A 197 12.78 4.77 -10.07
N GLY A 198 12.09 4.91 -8.92
CA GLY A 198 12.75 5.20 -7.65
C GLY A 198 13.66 4.06 -7.21
N HIS A 199 13.19 2.83 -7.35
CA HIS A 199 13.91 1.61 -6.99
C HIS A 199 15.19 1.44 -7.82
N ALA A 200 15.14 1.70 -9.13
CA ALA A 200 16.31 1.63 -10.01
C ALA A 200 17.44 2.60 -9.64
N ARG A 201 17.15 3.64 -8.85
CA ARG A 201 18.15 4.60 -8.35
C ARG A 201 18.70 4.26 -6.96
N ILE A 202 18.07 3.31 -6.26
CA ILE A 202 18.56 2.84 -4.96
C ILE A 202 19.65 1.78 -5.21
N PRO A 203 20.79 1.85 -4.50
CA PRO A 203 21.82 0.82 -4.61
C PRO A 203 21.27 -0.56 -4.26
N ALA A 204 21.67 -1.59 -5.02
CA ALA A 204 21.14 -2.96 -4.89
C ALA A 204 21.25 -3.54 -3.47
N GLN A 205 22.28 -3.14 -2.71
CA GLN A 205 22.46 -3.56 -1.31
C GLN A 205 21.35 -3.09 -0.36
N TYR A 206 20.59 -2.06 -0.75
CA TYR A 206 19.54 -1.41 0.05
C TYR A 206 18.14 -1.56 -0.57
N ASP A 207 17.94 -2.51 -1.49
CA ASP A 207 16.66 -2.74 -2.18
C ASP A 207 15.43 -2.80 -1.24
N TYR A 208 15.61 -3.36 -0.05
CA TYR A 208 14.56 -3.54 0.95
C TYR A 208 14.03 -2.21 1.53
N ILE A 209 14.84 -1.15 1.50
CA ILE A 209 14.46 0.20 1.93
C ILE A 209 13.38 0.77 1.01
N SER A 210 13.44 0.46 -0.29
CA SER A 210 12.50 0.96 -1.30
C SER A 210 11.04 0.71 -0.90
N TRP A 211 10.74 -0.48 -0.36
CA TRP A 211 9.39 -0.83 0.07
C TRP A 211 8.91 0.02 1.27
N MET A 212 9.80 0.25 2.25
CA MET A 212 9.50 1.08 3.41
C MET A 212 9.23 2.52 2.99
N LEU A 213 10.08 3.09 2.13
CA LEU A 213 9.92 4.44 1.61
C LEU A 213 8.61 4.57 0.85
N HIS A 214 8.27 3.59 0.00
CA HIS A 214 7.02 3.57 -0.74
C HIS A 214 5.78 3.61 0.17
N MET A 215 5.70 2.71 1.16
CA MET A 215 4.56 2.65 2.09
C MET A 215 4.45 3.91 2.96
N SER A 216 5.59 4.47 3.36
CA SER A 216 5.66 5.70 4.15
C SER A 216 5.22 6.92 3.34
N PHE A 217 5.71 7.03 2.10
CA PHE A 217 5.36 8.11 1.19
C PHE A 217 3.88 8.07 0.79
N TYR A 218 3.32 6.87 0.63
CA TYR A 218 1.89 6.68 0.42
C TYR A 218 1.06 7.33 1.54
N VAL A 219 1.42 7.10 2.80
CA VAL A 219 0.71 7.68 3.96
C VAL A 219 0.94 9.19 4.06
N LEU A 220 2.17 9.65 3.81
CA LEU A 220 2.52 11.08 3.83
C LEU A 220 1.72 11.86 2.76
N CYS A 221 1.79 11.42 1.50
CA CYS A 221 1.09 12.06 0.39
C CYS A 221 -0.43 11.96 0.55
N GLY A 222 -0.95 10.82 1.02
CA GLY A 222 -2.38 10.69 1.33
C GLY A 222 -2.83 11.72 2.38
N GLY A 223 -2.02 11.94 3.42
CA GLY A 223 -2.27 12.99 4.41
C GLY A 223 -2.26 14.40 3.81
N ILE A 224 -1.25 14.73 3.01
CA ILE A 224 -1.10 16.04 2.36
C ILE A 224 -2.27 16.30 1.39
N VAL A 225 -2.57 15.35 0.50
CA VAL A 225 -3.68 15.47 -0.46
C VAL A 225 -5.00 15.63 0.27
N GLY A 226 -5.24 14.87 1.36
CA GLY A 226 -6.43 15.03 2.18
C GLY A 226 -6.56 16.44 2.77
N LEU A 227 -5.46 17.06 3.20
CA LEU A 227 -5.44 18.45 3.67
C LEU A 227 -5.70 19.45 2.53
N VAL A 228 -5.07 19.26 1.37
CA VAL A 228 -5.23 20.11 0.17
C VAL A 228 -6.67 20.07 -0.35
N LEU A 229 -7.28 18.88 -0.39
CA LEU A 229 -8.67 18.68 -0.78
C LEU A 229 -9.68 19.12 0.29
N LYS A 230 -9.20 19.74 1.39
CA LYS A 230 -10.03 20.32 2.45
C LYS A 230 -10.95 19.31 3.16
N GLU A 231 -10.62 18.02 3.11
CA GLU A 231 -11.42 16.96 3.74
C GLU A 231 -11.50 17.08 5.28
N TRP A 232 -10.59 17.85 5.87
CA TRP A 232 -10.42 17.99 7.31
C TRP A 232 -11.05 19.26 7.89
N ASN A 233 -11.61 20.14 7.06
CA ASN A 233 -12.17 21.43 7.50
C ASN A 233 -13.22 21.26 8.60
N ASN A 234 -14.07 20.22 8.50
CA ASN A 234 -15.14 19.96 9.47
C ASN A 234 -14.70 19.08 10.65
N ALA A 235 -13.47 18.57 10.66
CA ALA A 235 -12.93 17.75 11.75
C ALA A 235 -12.36 18.61 12.91
N GLY A 236 -12.15 19.91 12.68
CA GLY A 236 -11.57 20.84 13.64
C GLY A 236 -10.05 20.67 13.82
N ARG A 237 -9.45 21.48 14.71
CA ARG A 237 -7.99 21.65 14.79
C ARG A 237 -7.25 20.40 15.29
N ARG A 238 -7.79 19.68 16.28
CA ARG A 238 -7.09 18.54 16.91
C ARG A 238 -6.75 17.39 15.94
N PRO A 239 -7.67 16.85 15.12
CA PRO A 239 -7.32 15.83 14.14
C PRO A 239 -6.26 16.28 13.13
N VAL A 240 -6.35 17.54 12.67
CA VAL A 240 -5.38 18.13 11.73
C VAL A 240 -3.99 18.22 12.36
N THR A 241 -3.86 18.71 13.59
CA THR A 241 -2.56 18.78 14.27
C THR A 241 -1.93 17.40 14.45
N VAL A 242 -2.72 16.39 14.83
CA VAL A 242 -2.23 15.02 14.97
C VAL A 242 -1.78 14.45 13.61
N LEU A 243 -2.52 14.72 12.54
CA LEU A 243 -2.12 14.33 11.18
C LEU A 243 -0.78 14.97 10.80
N SER A 244 -0.63 16.28 10.99
CA SER A 244 0.60 17.00 10.68
C SER A 244 1.80 16.46 11.47
N LEU A 245 1.62 16.16 12.77
CA LEU A 245 2.67 15.52 13.58
C LEU A 245 3.05 14.14 13.00
N GLY A 246 2.08 13.33 12.61
CA GLY A 246 2.35 12.03 11.97
C GLY A 246 3.13 12.16 10.66
N CYS A 247 2.77 13.13 9.82
CA CYS A 247 3.51 13.44 8.59
C CYS A 247 4.96 13.84 8.87
N VAL A 248 5.21 14.68 9.88
CA VAL A 248 6.57 15.08 10.28
C VAL A 248 7.37 13.86 10.75
N VAL A 249 6.77 12.98 11.56
CA VAL A 249 7.43 11.75 12.01
C VAL A 249 7.81 10.84 10.83
N ILE A 250 6.94 10.73 9.82
CA ILE A 250 7.24 9.96 8.59
C ILE A 250 8.41 10.58 7.82
N ILE A 251 8.46 11.90 7.72
CA ILE A 251 9.59 12.60 7.07
C ILE A 251 10.88 12.32 7.83
N VAL A 252 10.87 12.39 9.17
CA VAL A 252 12.02 12.04 10.00
C VAL A 252 12.45 10.59 9.77
N ALA A 253 11.49 9.65 9.70
CA ALA A 253 11.78 8.25 9.40
C ALA A 253 12.53 8.09 8.06
N ALA A 254 12.06 8.74 7.00
CA ALA A 254 12.71 8.68 5.68
C ALA A 254 14.13 9.25 5.70
N ASN A 255 14.37 10.33 6.46
CA ASN A 255 15.71 10.92 6.61
C ASN A 255 16.66 10.01 7.41
N ILE A 256 16.18 9.34 8.46
CA ILE A 256 16.97 8.36 9.22
C ILE A 256 17.45 7.24 8.30
N VAL A 257 16.54 6.69 7.49
CA VAL A 257 16.90 5.64 6.54
C VAL A 257 17.86 6.16 5.47
N GLY A 258 17.63 7.35 4.94
CA GLY A 258 18.52 7.99 3.97
C GLY A 258 19.95 8.22 4.49
N MET A 259 20.10 8.64 5.75
CA MET A 259 21.42 8.75 6.39
C MET A 259 22.11 7.39 6.51
N GLY A 260 21.35 6.33 6.82
CA GLY A 260 21.87 4.96 6.86
C GLY A 260 22.31 4.40 5.49
N MET A 261 21.91 5.02 4.38
CA MET A 261 22.38 4.69 3.04
C MET A 261 23.61 5.48 2.61
N ALA A 262 23.84 6.64 3.23
CA ALA A 262 24.95 7.54 2.90
C ALA A 262 26.25 7.18 3.63
N ASN A 263 26.14 6.49 4.77
CA ASN A 263 27.25 5.94 5.57
C ASN A 263 27.51 4.48 5.20
#